data_AF-A0A1G2LS81-F1
#
_entry.id   AF-A0A1G2LS81-F1
#
_cell.length_a   1.000
_cell.length_b   1.000
_cell.length_c   1.000
_cell.angle_alpha   90.00
_cell.angle_beta   90.00
_cell.angle_gamma   90.00
#
_symmetry.space_group_name_H-M   'P 1'
#
loop_
_entity.id
_entity.type
_entity.pdbx_description
1 polymer ?
#
loop_
_entity_poly.entity_id
_entity_poly.type
_entity_poly.pdbx_seq_one_letter_code
_entity_poly.pdbx_strand_id
1 'polypeptide(L)' 'MSQTTLEKLNTDVSYLQKEIDVLRSFVIGVIAKDKEGGYKPDFIKKVLKASQKKTNHIFKNKRIFLFKLKKI' A
#
# COMPACT_ATOMS: atom_id res chain seq x y z
N MET A 1 -25.01 12.89 25.34
CA MET A 1 -23.82 12.09 24.96
C MET A 1 -22.59 12.89 25.35
N SER A 2 -21.64 12.32 26.10
CA SER A 2 -20.43 13.07 26.49
C SER A 2 -19.44 13.12 25.32
N GLN A 3 -18.62 14.18 25.24
CA GLN A 3 -17.55 14.33 24.23
C GLN A 3 -16.67 13.08 24.14
N THR A 4 -16.35 12.50 25.31
CA THR A 4 -15.53 11.31 25.47
C THR A 4 -16.17 10.05 24.88
N THR A 5 -17.50 9.95 24.86
CA THR A 5 -18.19 8.83 24.18
C THR A 5 -18.12 8.94 22.67
N LEU A 6 -18.15 10.14 22.10
CA LEU A 6 -18.03 10.35 20.65
C LEU A 6 -16.61 10.06 20.13
N GLU A 7 -15.58 10.47 20.87
CA GLU A 7 -14.18 10.21 20.51
C GLU A 7 -13.83 8.72 20.52
N LYS A 8 -14.34 7.98 21.51
CA LYS A 8 -14.20 6.52 21.57
C LYS A 8 -14.88 5.86 20.37
N LEU A 9 -16.13 6.21 20.08
CA LEU A 9 -16.86 5.67 18.93
C LEU A 9 -16.14 5.94 17.60
N ASN A 10 -15.60 7.14 17.39
CA ASN A 10 -14.85 7.45 16.17
C ASN A 10 -13.55 6.63 16.06
N THR A 11 -12.88 6.41 17.19
CA THR A 11 -11.66 5.59 17.25
C THR A 11 -11.98 4.14 16.92
N ASP A 12 -13.03 3.59 17.50
CA ASP A 12 -13.48 2.21 17.28
C ASP A 12 -13.91 2.00 15.82
N VAL A 13 -14.65 2.96 15.24
CA VAL A 13 -15.01 2.94 13.81
C VAL A 13 -13.77 2.96 12.92
N SER A 14 -12.75 3.76 13.26
CA SER A 14 -11.49 3.80 12.50
C SER A 14 -10.73 2.47 12.55
N TYR A 15 -10.71 1.80 13.71
CA TYR A 15 -10.10 0.47 13.85
C TYR A 15 -10.85 -0.58 13.02
N LEU A 16 -12.19 -0.59 13.11
CA LEU A 16 -13.04 -1.51 12.33
C LEU A 16 -12.85 -1.33 10.82
N GLN A 17 -12.71 -0.08 10.34
CA GLN A 17 -12.42 0.19 8.94
C GLN A 17 -11.09 -0.42 8.49
N LYS A 18 -10.03 -0.26 9.30
CA LYS A 18 -8.71 -0.85 9.00
C LYS A 18 -8.75 -2.37 8.96
N GLU A 19 -9.47 -3.00 9.89
CA GLU A 19 -9.62 -4.46 9.92
C GLU A 19 -10.36 -4.98 8.69
N ILE A 20 -11.44 -4.30 8.26
CA ILE A 20 -12.18 -4.62 7.04
C ILE A 20 -11.29 -4.50 5.80
N ASP A 21 -10.44 -3.48 5.71
CA ASP A 21 -9.55 -3.29 4.57
C ASP A 21 -8.46 -4.37 4.48
N VAL A 22 -7.94 -4.82 5.63
CA VAL A 22 -7.00 -5.96 5.69
C VAL A 22 -7.71 -7.24 5.28
N LEU A 23 -8.92 -7.49 5.78
CA LEU A 23 -9.71 -8.66 5.43
C LEU A 23 -10.07 -8.68 3.95
N ARG A 24 -10.47 -7.54 3.38
CA ARG A 24 -10.75 -7.41 1.94
C ARG A 24 -9.51 -7.73 1.11
N SER A 25 -8.36 -7.21 1.53
CA SER A 25 -7.07 -7.49 0.87
C SER A 25 -6.70 -8.98 0.93
N PHE A 26 -7.00 -9.65 2.06
CA PHE A 26 -6.81 -11.10 2.19
C PHE A 26 -7.75 -11.91 1.29
N VAL A 27 -9.03 -11.54 1.22
CA VAL A 27 -10.02 -12.22 0.36
C VAL A 27 -9.68 -12.08 -1.13
N ILE A 28 -9.26 -10.88 -1.57
CA ILE A 28 -8.73 -10.64 -2.92
C ILE A 28 -7.43 -11.45 -3.12
N GLY A 29 -6.63 -11.60 -2.06
CA GLY A 29 -5.41 -12.41 -2.08
C GLY A 29 -5.62 -13.90 -2.31
N VAL A 30 -6.71 -14.46 -1.76
CA VAL A 30 -6.92 -15.92 -1.66
C VAL A 30 -7.97 -16.45 -2.64
N ILE A 31 -9.05 -15.71 -2.89
CA ILE A 31 -10.25 -16.26 -3.54
C ILE A 31 -10.62 -15.52 -4.84
N ALA A 32 -10.34 -14.21 -4.95
CA ALA A 32 -10.84 -13.41 -6.06
C ALA A 32 -9.72 -12.73 -6.87
N LYS A 33 -9.62 -13.04 -8.17
CA LYS A 33 -8.90 -12.18 -9.12
C LYS A 33 -9.69 -10.88 -9.27
N ASP A 34 -9.07 -9.75 -8.97
CA ASP A 34 -9.63 -8.43 -9.28
C ASP A 34 -9.62 -8.22 -10.81
N LYS A 35 -10.36 -7.22 -11.31
CA LYS A 35 -10.35 -6.82 -12.72
C LYS A 35 -8.95 -6.42 -13.20
N GLU A 36 -8.11 -5.92 -12.28
CA GLU A 36 -6.70 -5.61 -12.52
C GLU A 36 -5.77 -6.85 -12.42
N GLY A 37 -6.30 -7.99 -11.99
CA GLY A 37 -5.59 -9.26 -11.86
C GLY A 37 -5.62 -9.83 -10.43
N GLY A 38 -4.92 -10.95 -10.24
CA GLY A 38 -4.78 -11.57 -8.91
C GLY A 38 -3.60 -11.01 -8.14
N TYR A 39 -3.73 -10.93 -6.81
CA TYR A 39 -2.62 -10.65 -5.92
C TYR A 39 -1.50 -11.69 -6.10
N LYS A 40 -0.26 -11.25 -6.24
CA LYS A 40 0.92 -12.13 -6.39
C LYS A 40 1.85 -11.95 -5.18
N PRO A 41 1.75 -12.81 -4.14
CA PRO A 41 2.57 -12.67 -2.93
C PRO A 41 4.07 -12.64 -3.21
N ASP A 42 4.55 -13.43 -4.18
CA ASP A 42 5.96 -13.47 -4.55
C ASP A 42 6.45 -12.18 -5.21
N PHE A 43 5.58 -11.49 -5.96
CA PHE A 43 5.89 -10.18 -6.51
C PHE A 43 6.05 -9.15 -5.40
N ILE A 44 5.12 -9.12 -4.45
CA ILE A 44 5.18 -8.21 -3.29
C ILE A 44 6.44 -8.45 -2.46
N LYS A 45 6.77 -9.72 -2.17
CA LYS A 45 8.02 -10.07 -1.47
C LYS A 45 9.25 -9.56 -2.23
N LYS A 46 9.30 -9.69 -3.56
CA LYS A 46 10.41 -9.19 -4.39
C LYS A 46 10.52 -7.67 -4.33
N VAL A 47 9.40 -6.97 -4.45
CA VAL A 47 9.34 -5.50 -4.42
C VAL A 47 9.78 -4.97 -3.04
N LEU A 48 9.27 -5.53 -1.95
CA LEU A 48 9.66 -5.13 -0.59
C LEU A 48 11.14 -5.38 -0.31
N LYS A 49 11.67 -6.54 -0.75
CA LYS A 49 13.11 -6.80 -0.66
C LYS A 49 13.93 -5.80 -1.48
N ALA A 50 13.44 -5.37 -2.64
CA ALA A 50 14.11 -4.38 -3.48
C ALA A 50 14.05 -2.98 -2.87
N SER A 51 12.94 -2.59 -2.25
CA SER A 51 12.76 -1.25 -1.66
C SER A 51 13.64 -1.02 -0.42
N GLN A 52 14.00 -2.09 0.29
CA GLN A 52 14.92 -2.02 1.42
C GLN A 52 16.40 -1.88 1.00
N LYS A 53 16.74 -2.12 -0.26
CA LYS A 53 18.10 -1.95 -0.75
C LYS A 53 18.43 -0.46 -0.90
N LYS A 54 19.69 -0.11 -0.62
CA LYS A 54 20.17 1.26 -0.79
C LYS A 54 19.98 1.69 -2.25
N THR A 55 19.21 2.75 -2.47
CA THR A 55 18.97 3.28 -3.81
C THR A 55 20.18 4.05 -4.31
N ASN A 56 20.68 3.68 -5.48
CA ASN A 56 21.73 4.42 -6.20
C ASN A 56 21.17 5.61 -6.99
N HIS A 57 19.84 5.66 -7.18
CA HIS A 57 19.19 6.65 -8.02
C HIS A 57 18.02 7.31 -7.29
N ILE A 58 18.23 8.57 -6.92
CA ILE A 58 17.16 9.42 -6.38
C ILE A 58 16.52 10.18 -7.54
N PHE A 59 15.19 10.11 -7.63
CA PHE A 59 14.38 10.84 -8.62
C PHE A 59 13.52 11.87 -7.89
N LYS A 60 14.08 13.04 -7.61
CA LYS A 60 13.38 14.08 -6.84
C LYS A 60 12.24 14.76 -7.62
N ASN A 61 12.26 14.72 -8.95
CA ASN A 61 11.22 15.31 -9.78
C ASN A 61 11.19 14.68 -11.19
N LYS A 62 10.10 14.96 -11.93
CA LYS A 62 9.87 14.46 -13.30
C LYS A 62 11.00 14.80 -14.28
N ARG A 63 11.59 16.00 -14.18
CA ARG A 63 12.70 16.41 -15.07
C ARG A 63 13.94 15.56 -14.83
N ILE A 64 14.32 15.33 -13.57
CA ILE A 64 15.47 14.50 -13.18
C ILE A 64 15.26 13.05 -13.62
N PHE A 65 14.04 12.53 -13.50
CA PHE A 65 13.69 11.20 -13.98
C PHE A 65 13.90 11.07 -15.50
N LEU A 66 13.27 11.94 -16.30
CA LEU A 66 13.37 11.90 -17.75
C LEU A 66 14.81 12.13 -18.25
N PHE A 67 15.56 13.01 -17.61
CA PHE A 67 16.96 13.25 -17.96
C PHE A 67 17.84 12.00 -17.75
N LYS A 68 17.64 11.28 -16.65
CA LYS A 68 18.37 10.04 -16.37
C LYS A 68 17.96 8.91 -17.33
N LEU A 69 16.68 8.84 -17.69
CA LEU A 69 16.16 7.87 -18.67
C LEU A 69 16.73 8.06 -20.08
N LYS A 70 16.91 9.31 -20.52
CA LYS A 70 17.48 9.64 -21.84
C LYS A 70 18.99 9.40 -21.94
N LYS A 71 19.67 9.21 -20.80
CA LYS A 71 21.12 8.97 -20.70
C LYS A 71 21.49 7.48 -20.60
N ILE A 72 20.50 6.60 -20.49
CA ILE A 72 20.64 5.14 -20.61
C ILE A 72 20.48 4.78 -22.09
#